data_AF-A0A352RWF3-F1
#
_entry.id   AF-A0A352RWF3-F1
#
_cell.length_a   1.000
_cell.length_b   1.000
_cell.length_c   1.000
_cell.angle_alpha   90.00
_cell.angle_beta   90.00
_cell.angle_gamma   90.00
#
_symmetry.space_group_name_H-M   'P 1'
#
loop_
_entity.id
_entity.type
_entity.pdbx_description
1 polymer ?
#
loop_
_entity_poly.entity_id
_entity_poly.type
_entity_poly.pdbx_seq_one_letter_code
_entity_poly.pdbx_strand_id
1 'polypeptide(L)' 'MNLLIVNPNISESVTDLIHAEAKRTASPDTRITMATAPFGVAYI' A
#
# COMPACT_ATOMS: atom_id res chain seq x y z
N MET A 1 13.28 9.30 -1.12
CA MET A 1 13.31 7.81 -1.13
C MET A 1 12.14 7.30 -1.96
N ASN A 2 12.28 6.19 -2.68
CA ASN A 2 11.16 5.60 -3.44
C ASN A 2 10.75 4.27 -2.79
N LEU A 3 9.51 4.17 -2.33
CA LEU A 3 8.96 2.99 -1.67
C LEU A 3 7.87 2.37 -2.54
N LEU A 4 8.01 1.07 -2.80
CA LEU A 4 6.92 0.23 -3.28
C LEU A 4 6.30 -0.47 -2.06
N ILE A 5 5.03 -0.19 -1.78
CA ILE A 5 4.28 -0.82 -0.70
C ILE A 5 3.28 -1.78 -1.34
N VAL A 6 3.45 -3.07 -1.05
CA VAL A 6 2.63 -4.14 -1.61
C VAL A 6 1.66 -4.63 -0.54
N ASN A 7 0.36 -4.54 -0.84
CA ASN A 7 -0.67 -5.25 -0.10
C ASN A 7 -0.70 -6.72 -0.59
N PRO A 8 -0.44 -7.72 0.28
CA PRO A 8 -0.50 -9.12 -0.12
C PRO A 8 -1.93 -9.65 -0.31
N ASN A 9 -2.95 -8.90 0.12
CA ASN A 9 -4.34 -9.19 -0.14
C ASN A 9 -4.77 -8.67 -1.53
N ILE A 10 -5.87 -9.24 -2.04
CA ILE A 10 -6.49 -8.79 -3.30
C ILE A 10 -7.44 -7.59 -3.15
N SER A 11 -7.59 -7.07 -1.93
CA SER A 11 -8.57 -6.04 -1.59
C SER A 11 -7.99 -4.64 -1.81
N GLU A 12 -8.46 -3.93 -2.84
CA GLU A 12 -8.06 -2.54 -3.12
C GLU A 12 -8.37 -1.59 -1.95
N SER A 13 -9.49 -1.80 -1.27
CA SER A 13 -9.85 -1.02 -0.09
C SER A 13 -8.84 -1.15 1.04
N VAL A 14 -8.19 -2.32 1.18
CA VAL A 14 -7.11 -2.51 2.15
C VAL A 14 -5.85 -1.76 1.70
N THR A 15 -5.55 -1.77 0.39
CA THR A 15 -4.46 -0.98 -0.20
C THR A 15 -4.65 0.52 0.07
N ASP A 16 -5.88 1.02 -0.05
CA ASP A 16 -6.20 2.43 0.25
C ASP A 16 -5.98 2.77 1.72
N LEU A 17 -6.36 1.88 2.65
CA LEU A 17 -6.14 2.07 4.08
C LEU A 17 -4.63 2.12 4.42
N ILE A 18 -3.84 1.22 3.83
CA ILE A 18 -2.38 1.20 4.00
C ILE A 18 -1.76 2.46 3.41
N HIS A 19 -2.17 2.87 2.21
CA HIS A 19 -1.67 4.07 1.55
C HIS A 19 -1.93 5.33 2.38
N ALA A 20 -3.12 5.45 2.97
CA ALA A 20 -3.48 6.56 3.82
C ALA A 20 -2.54 6.66 5.05
N GLU A 21 -2.21 5.53 5.68
CA GLU A 21 -1.26 5.52 6.81
C GLU A 21 0.18 5.81 6.37
N ALA A 22 0.63 5.22 5.26
CA ALA A 22 1.96 5.47 4.72
C ALA A 22 2.17 6.96 4.41
N LYS A 23 1.15 7.64 3.85
CA LYS A 23 1.21 9.09 3.59
C LYS A 23 1.28 9.95 4.85
N ARG A 24 0.70 9.51 5.97
CA ARG A 24 0.69 10.28 7.23
C ARG A 24 2.08 10.40 7.86
N THR A 25 2.92 9.40 7.65
CA THR A 25 4.21 9.26 8.37
C THR A 25 5.43 9.40 7.46
N ALA A 26 5.24 9.38 6.14
CA ALA A 26 6.30 9.55 5.18
C ALA A 26 7.00 10.92 5.30
N SER A 27 8.34 10.92 5.22
CA SER A 27 9.10 12.16 5.08
C SER A 27 8.76 12.86 3.76
N PRO A 28 8.83 14.21 3.67
CA PRO A 28 8.33 14.98 2.52
C PRO A 28 8.80 14.53 1.14
N ASP A 29 10.05 14.07 1.02
CA ASP A 29 10.65 13.63 -0.26
C ASP A 29 10.51 12.12 -0.51
N THR A 30 9.61 11.45 0.21
CA THR A 30 9.31 10.04 0.00
C THR A 30 8.22 9.88 -1.03
N ARG A 31 8.55 9.19 -2.13
CA ARG A 31 7.56 8.79 -3.14
C ARG A 31 7.06 7.40 -2.81
N ILE A 32 5.74 7.27 -2.72
CA ILE A 32 5.06 5.99 -2.44
C ILE A 32 4.39 5.52 -3.73
N THR A 33 4.60 4.26 -4.08
CA THR A 33 3.84 3.54 -5.10
C THR A 33 3.17 2.35 -4.42
N MET A 34 1.88 2.16 -4.70
CA MET A 34 1.09 1.06 -4.14
C MET A 34 0.94 -0.06 -5.17
N ALA A 35 0.87 -1.30 -4.69
CA ALA A 35 0.45 -2.44 -5.49
C ALA A 35 -0.46 -3.36 -4.67
N THR A 36 -1.55 -3.80 -5.28
CA THR A 36 -2.47 -4.82 -4.75
C THR A 36 -2.13 -6.15 -5.40
N ALA A 37 -2.14 -7.23 -4.63
CA ALA A 37 -1.87 -8.55 -5.19
C ALA A 37 -2.95 -8.90 -6.26
N PRO A 38 -2.57 -9.39 -7.45
CA PRO A 38 -3.52 -9.69 -8.52
C PRO A 38 -4.32 -10.99 -8.28
N PHE A 39 -3.87 -11.84 -7.35
CA PHE A 39 -4.53 -13.08 -6.95
C PHE A 39 -4.14 -13.43 -5.50
N GLY A 40 -4.97 -14.23 -4.82
CA GLY A 40 -4.75 -14.62 -3.43
C GLY A 40 -6.03 -14.54 -2.59
N VAL A 41 -5.88 -14.18 -1.32
CA VAL A 41 -6.97 -14.07 -0.35
C VAL A 41 -7.34 -12.62 -0.06
N ALA A 42 -8.62 -12.38 0.23
CA ALA A 42 -9.12 -11.04 0.54
C ALA A 42 -8.66 -10.51 1.91
N TYR A 43 -8.25 -11.39 2.82
CA TYR A 43 -7.83 -11.08 4.19
C TYR A 43 -6.82 -12.13 4.71
N ILE A 44 -5.83 -11.70 5.51
CA ILE A 44 -4.78 -12.52 6.15
C ILE A 44 -4.81 -12.26 7.65
#